data_AF-A0A0S2SE32-F1
#
_entry.id   AF-A0A0S2SE32-F1
#
_cell.length_a   1.000
_cell.length_b   1.000
_cell.length_c   1.000
_cell.angle_alpha   90.00
_cell.angle_beta   90.00
_cell.angle_gamma   90.00
#
_symmetry.space_group_name_H-M   'P 1'
#
loop_
_entity.id
_entity.type
_entity.pdbx_description
1 polymer ?
#
loop_
_entity_poly.entity_id
_entity_poly.type
_entity_poly.pdbx_seq_one_letter_code
_entity_poly.pdbx_strand_id
1 'polypeptide(L)'
;MAKKLKALAGSVTDNQLASTIKESTQQIWLAGLGAYAKAHEEGGKIFDALVQEGEALQAKTRHAADQKIAAMADKTSGTWGRLEQVFEERVARAVASLGIPTRKDIDKLSKRMAELTEVVQQLIEAQEQEEAAPQAKPTPVARKAPPKKAPPKKAPVKEETKDLVVEMELVEPAKEEIKKDEAVVS
;
A
#
# COMPACT_ATOMS: atom_id res chain seq x y z
N MET A 1 -42.55 40.03 -47.65
CA MET A 1 -43.04 40.10 -46.26
C MET A 1 -42.93 38.78 -45.47
N ALA A 2 -42.92 37.61 -46.11
CA ALA A 2 -42.81 36.30 -45.41
C ALA A 2 -41.53 36.10 -44.56
N LYS A 3 -40.37 36.63 -44.98
CA LYS A 3 -39.11 36.51 -44.22
C LYS A 3 -39.13 37.19 -42.84
N LYS A 4 -39.86 38.31 -42.70
CA LYS A 4 -39.93 39.07 -41.44
C LYS A 4 -40.82 38.38 -40.40
N LEU A 5 -41.89 37.72 -40.86
CA LEU A 5 -42.76 36.90 -40.01
C LEU A 5 -42.07 35.61 -39.54
N LYS A 6 -41.27 34.97 -40.40
CA LYS A 6 -40.45 33.79 -40.03
C LYS A 6 -39.39 34.13 -38.98
N ALA A 7 -38.73 35.28 -39.10
CA ALA A 7 -37.72 35.74 -38.13
C ALA A 7 -38.34 36.10 -36.77
N LEU A 8 -39.51 36.75 -36.78
CA LEU A 8 -40.23 37.07 -35.55
C LEU A 8 -40.73 35.80 -34.85
N ALA A 9 -41.30 34.85 -35.61
CA ALA A 9 -41.70 33.55 -35.09
C ALA A 9 -40.51 32.76 -34.53
N GLY A 10 -39.35 32.75 -35.22
CA GLY A 10 -38.12 32.14 -34.71
C GLY A 10 -37.69 32.73 -33.37
N SER A 11 -37.59 34.06 -33.27
CA SER A 11 -37.15 34.76 -32.05
C SER A 11 -38.06 34.55 -30.83
N VAL A 12 -39.38 34.41 -31.05
CA VAL A 12 -40.34 34.09 -29.97
C VAL A 12 -40.17 32.65 -29.50
N THR A 13 -39.95 31.72 -30.43
CA THR A 13 -39.71 30.30 -30.12
C THR A 13 -38.38 30.10 -29.39
N ASP A 14 -37.32 30.81 -29.81
CA ASP A 14 -36.01 30.76 -29.17
C ASP A 14 -36.03 31.32 -27.74
N ASN A 15 -36.75 32.43 -27.50
CA ASN A 15 -36.92 32.97 -26.14
C ASN A 15 -37.71 32.02 -25.23
N GLN A 16 -38.76 31.38 -25.75
CA GLN A 16 -39.53 30.39 -24.99
C GLN A 16 -38.68 29.17 -24.64
N LEU A 17 -37.88 28.68 -25.58
CA LEU A 17 -36.95 27.56 -25.34
C LEU A 17 -35.87 27.92 -24.31
N ALA A 18 -35.23 29.09 -24.47
CA ALA A 18 -34.22 29.57 -23.53
C ALA A 18 -34.79 29.75 -22.11
N SER A 19 -36.03 30.25 -21.99
CA SER A 19 -36.69 30.40 -20.69
C SER A 19 -37.00 29.04 -20.04
N THR A 20 -37.40 28.04 -20.82
CA THR A 20 -37.70 26.68 -20.34
C THR A 20 -36.44 25.97 -19.87
N ILE A 21 -35.32 26.12 -20.61
CA ILE A 21 -34.03 25.54 -20.23
C ILE A 21 -33.50 26.20 -18.95
N LYS A 22 -33.62 27.53 -18.82
CA LYS A 22 -33.21 28.23 -17.61
C LYS A 22 -34.01 27.79 -16.39
N GLU A 23 -35.33 27.68 -16.52
CA GLU A 23 -36.21 27.20 -15.45
C GLU A 23 -35.89 25.75 -15.06
N SER A 24 -35.70 24.86 -16.03
CA SER A 24 -35.30 23.47 -15.79
C SER A 24 -33.92 23.38 -15.13
N THR A 25 -32.94 24.17 -15.58
CA THR A 25 -31.59 24.20 -14.98
C THR A 25 -31.65 24.72 -13.54
N GLN A 26 -32.47 25.74 -13.28
CA GLN A 26 -32.68 26.27 -11.94
C GLN A 26 -33.34 25.22 -11.04
N GLN A 27 -34.32 24.46 -11.54
CA GLN A 27 -34.95 23.37 -10.80
C GLN A 27 -33.97 22.23 -10.50
N ILE A 28 -33.16 21.82 -11.48
CA ILE A 28 -32.11 20.81 -11.27
C ILE A 28 -31.09 21.29 -10.24
N TRP A 29 -30.71 22.56 -10.27
CA TRP A 29 -29.77 23.14 -9.31
C TRP A 29 -30.34 23.20 -7.89
N LEU A 30 -31.58 23.68 -7.74
CA LEU A 30 -32.26 23.72 -6.45
C LEU A 30 -32.53 22.30 -5.90
N ALA A 31 -32.89 21.36 -6.77
CA ALA A 31 -33.05 19.96 -6.40
C ALA A 31 -31.71 19.35 -5.97
N GLY A 32 -30.61 19.67 -6.67
CA GLY A 32 -29.26 19.25 -6.29
C GLY A 32 -28.85 19.80 -4.93
N LEU A 33 -29.07 21.09 -4.68
CA LEU A 33 -28.80 21.72 -3.37
C LEU A 33 -29.70 21.16 -2.25
N GLY A 34 -30.97 20.89 -2.54
CA GLY A 34 -31.92 20.31 -1.58
C GLY A 34 -31.57 18.86 -1.23
N ALA A 35 -31.19 18.05 -2.24
CA ALA A 35 -30.74 16.69 -2.03
C ALA A 35 -29.42 16.65 -1.25
N TYR A 36 -28.48 17.54 -1.55
CA TYR A 36 -27.22 17.68 -0.80
C TYR A 36 -27.47 18.07 0.66
N ALA A 37 -28.34 19.07 0.90
CA ALA A 37 -28.71 19.47 2.27
C ALA A 37 -29.37 18.32 3.05
N LYS A 38 -30.31 17.58 2.42
CA LYS A 38 -30.98 16.44 3.05
C LYS A 38 -30.03 15.28 3.31
N ALA A 39 -29.13 14.97 2.37
CA ALA A 39 -28.08 13.97 2.57
C ALA A 39 -27.08 14.38 3.66
N HIS A 40 -26.80 15.68 3.84
CA HIS A 40 -25.98 16.17 4.95
C HIS A 40 -26.68 16.02 6.30
N GLU A 41 -27.96 16.38 6.39
CA GLU A 41 -28.74 16.28 7.63
C GLU A 41 -28.98 14.83 8.06
N GLU A 42 -29.30 13.95 7.11
CA GLU A 42 -29.55 12.53 7.37
C GLU A 42 -28.26 11.71 7.40
N GLY A 43 -27.25 12.12 6.63
CA GLY A 43 -25.97 11.42 6.53
C GLY A 43 -25.15 11.47 7.81
N GLY A 44 -25.18 12.58 8.56
CA GLY A 44 -24.53 12.65 9.88
C GLY A 44 -25.09 11.62 10.86
N LYS A 45 -26.42 11.49 10.93
CA LYS A 45 -27.09 10.53 11.81
C LYS A 45 -26.79 9.08 11.43
N ILE A 46 -26.78 8.77 10.13
CA ILE A 46 -26.43 7.43 9.65
C ILE A 46 -24.95 7.13 9.92
N PHE A 47 -24.07 8.12 9.73
CA PHE A 47 -22.65 7.98 10.06
C PHE A 47 -22.46 7.70 11.55
N ASP A 48 -23.07 8.49 12.45
CA ASP A 48 -22.96 8.29 13.89
C ASP A 48 -23.51 6.92 14.31
N ALA A 49 -24.62 6.47 13.71
CA ALA A 49 -25.17 5.13 13.94
C ALA A 49 -24.21 4.02 13.47
N LEU A 50 -23.59 4.16 12.30
CA LEU A 50 -22.60 3.21 11.80
C LEU A 50 -21.33 3.20 12.66
N VAL A 51 -20.90 4.35 13.18
CA VAL A 51 -19.78 4.43 14.12
C VAL A 51 -20.12 3.70 15.42
N GLN A 52 -21.29 3.97 15.99
CA GLN A 52 -21.75 3.27 17.20
C GLN A 52 -21.90 1.75 16.98
N GLU A 53 -22.40 1.33 15.83
CA GLU A 53 -22.47 -0.09 15.46
C GLU A 53 -21.07 -0.70 15.28
N GLY A 54 -20.15 0.03 14.67
CA GLY A 54 -18.73 -0.36 14.54
C GLY A 54 -18.05 -0.52 15.89
N GLU A 55 -18.24 0.44 16.80
CA GLU A 55 -17.74 0.37 18.18
C GLU A 55 -18.34 -0.82 18.93
N ALA A 56 -19.66 -1.03 18.82
CA ALA A 56 -20.34 -2.16 19.43
C ALA A 56 -19.86 -3.51 18.86
N LEU A 57 -19.65 -3.59 17.55
CA LEU A 57 -19.14 -4.79 16.87
C LEU A 57 -17.69 -5.07 17.26
N GLN A 58 -16.85 -4.03 17.36
CA GLN A 58 -15.48 -4.15 17.83
C GLN A 58 -15.45 -4.61 19.29
N ALA A 59 -16.26 -4.03 20.16
CA ALA A 59 -16.37 -4.43 21.56
C ALA A 59 -16.79 -5.89 21.68
N LYS A 60 -17.84 -6.32 20.95
CA LYS A 60 -18.30 -7.72 20.92
C LYS A 60 -17.21 -8.66 20.41
N THR A 61 -16.53 -8.29 19.33
CA THR A 61 -15.45 -9.10 18.73
C THR A 61 -14.27 -9.22 19.69
N ARG A 62 -13.87 -8.12 20.34
CA ARG A 62 -12.82 -8.10 21.35
C ARG A 62 -13.18 -8.98 22.55
N HIS A 63 -14.37 -8.84 23.11
CA HIS A 63 -14.82 -9.70 24.20
C HIS A 63 -14.85 -11.19 23.82
N ALA A 64 -15.31 -11.52 22.61
CA ALA A 64 -15.30 -12.90 22.13
C ALA A 64 -13.86 -13.43 21.90
N ALA A 65 -12.96 -12.58 21.40
CA ALA A 65 -11.54 -12.91 21.26
C ALA A 65 -10.88 -13.12 22.64
N ASP A 66 -11.11 -12.22 23.59
CA ASP A 66 -10.57 -12.31 24.95
C ASP A 66 -11.05 -13.57 25.66
N GLN A 67 -12.33 -13.94 25.53
CA GLN A 67 -12.84 -15.20 26.07
C GLN A 67 -12.21 -16.43 25.43
N LYS A 68 -12.00 -16.42 24.11
CA LYS A 68 -11.33 -17.53 23.40
C LYS A 68 -9.85 -17.62 23.79
N ILE A 69 -9.17 -16.48 23.89
CA ILE A 69 -7.77 -16.40 24.33
C ILE A 69 -7.65 -16.91 25.76
N ALA A 70 -8.50 -16.47 26.69
CA ALA A 70 -8.51 -16.97 28.06
C ALA A 70 -8.75 -18.49 28.11
N ALA A 71 -9.75 -18.99 27.40
CA ALA A 71 -10.06 -20.42 27.35
C ALA A 71 -8.94 -21.27 26.72
N MET A 72 -8.17 -20.73 25.76
CA MET A 72 -7.03 -21.40 25.16
C MET A 72 -5.76 -21.27 26.02
N ALA A 73 -5.56 -20.14 26.67
CA ALA A 73 -4.44 -19.91 27.59
C ALA A 73 -4.51 -20.85 28.79
N ASP A 74 -5.71 -21.03 29.36
CA ASP A 74 -5.95 -21.97 30.47
C ASP A 74 -5.70 -23.43 30.07
N LYS A 75 -5.97 -23.78 28.80
CA LYS A 75 -5.81 -25.15 28.29
C LYS A 75 -4.42 -25.44 27.72
N THR A 76 -3.68 -24.42 27.31
CA THR A 76 -2.43 -24.55 26.55
C THR A 76 -1.45 -23.40 26.79
N SER A 77 -1.08 -23.15 28.04
CA SER A 77 -0.12 -22.08 28.42
C SER A 77 1.21 -22.14 27.66
N GLY A 78 1.73 -23.35 27.37
CA GLY A 78 2.97 -23.54 26.60
C GLY A 78 2.86 -23.28 25.10
N THR A 79 1.65 -23.27 24.53
CA THR A 79 1.41 -22.91 23.12
C THR A 79 1.19 -21.41 22.99
N TRP A 80 0.56 -20.79 24.01
CA TRP A 80 0.41 -19.34 24.12
C TRP A 80 1.76 -18.60 24.13
N GLY A 81 2.73 -19.08 24.91
CA GLY A 81 4.08 -18.49 24.92
C GLY A 81 4.80 -18.53 23.56
N ARG A 82 4.56 -19.56 22.74
CA ARG A 82 5.09 -19.61 21.35
C ARG A 82 4.38 -18.63 20.42
N LEU A 83 3.07 -18.43 20.59
CA LEU A 83 2.34 -17.39 19.83
C LEU A 83 2.82 -15.99 20.22
N GLU A 84 3.10 -15.74 21.50
CA GLU A 84 3.67 -14.46 21.96
C GLU A 84 5.02 -14.21 21.28
N GLN A 85 5.89 -15.22 21.23
CA GLN A 85 7.18 -15.11 20.54
C GLN A 85 7.02 -14.78 19.04
N VAL A 86 6.05 -15.39 18.35
CA VAL A 86 5.77 -15.11 16.93
C VAL A 86 5.12 -13.72 16.76
N PHE A 87 4.28 -13.30 17.70
CA PHE A 87 3.71 -11.96 17.72
C PHE A 87 4.81 -10.90 17.91
N GLU A 88 5.69 -11.08 18.90
CA GLU A 88 6.86 -10.23 19.10
C GLU A 88 7.74 -10.16 17.86
N GLU A 89 8.01 -11.30 17.20
CA GLU A 89 8.80 -11.33 15.96
C GLU A 89 8.12 -10.55 14.83
N ARG A 90 6.79 -10.68 14.71
CA ARG A 90 6.03 -9.99 13.66
C ARG A 90 5.89 -8.49 13.92
N VAL A 91 5.70 -8.10 15.18
CA VAL A 91 5.72 -6.70 15.62
C VAL A 91 7.11 -6.10 15.41
N ALA A 92 8.17 -6.80 15.81
CA ALA A 92 9.55 -6.38 15.58
C ALA A 92 9.83 -6.20 14.08
N ARG A 93 9.32 -7.09 13.22
CA ARG A 93 9.47 -6.97 11.76
C ARG A 93 8.71 -5.77 11.18
N ALA A 94 7.50 -5.48 11.69
CA ALA A 94 6.73 -4.31 11.27
C ALA A 94 7.42 -2.99 11.70
N VAL A 95 7.94 -2.94 12.93
CA VAL A 95 8.70 -1.78 13.45
C VAL A 95 10.02 -1.60 12.69
N ALA A 96 10.73 -2.68 12.40
CA ALA A 96 11.93 -2.64 11.57
C ALA A 96 11.63 -2.13 10.15
N SER A 97 10.47 -2.49 9.58
CA SER A 97 10.01 -1.96 8.29
C SER A 97 9.70 -0.46 8.33
N LEU A 98 9.40 0.09 9.51
CA LEU A 98 9.22 1.53 9.72
C LEU A 98 10.55 2.28 9.91
N GLY A 99 11.69 1.57 9.91
CA GLY A 99 13.01 2.15 10.06
C GLY A 99 13.40 2.49 11.50
N ILE A 100 12.68 2.00 12.50
CA ILE A 100 13.01 2.19 13.91
C ILE A 100 13.96 1.07 14.34
N PRO A 101 15.24 1.37 14.67
CA PRO A 101 16.19 0.35 15.11
C PRO A 101 15.75 -0.27 16.44
N THR A 102 15.75 -1.60 16.54
CA THR A 102 15.37 -2.30 17.76
C THR A 102 16.56 -2.52 18.68
N ARG A 103 16.32 -2.76 19.98
CA ARG A 103 17.40 -3.00 20.96
C ARG A 103 18.27 -4.22 20.60
N LYS A 104 17.65 -5.28 20.05
CA LYS A 104 18.36 -6.47 19.56
C LYS A 104 19.31 -6.14 18.41
N ASP A 105 18.96 -5.18 17.56
CA ASP A 105 19.83 -4.76 16.44
C ASP A 105 21.01 -3.93 16.93
N ILE A 106 20.79 -3.07 17.93
CA ILE A 106 21.86 -2.33 18.61
C ILE A 106 22.84 -3.31 19.27
N ASP A 107 22.34 -4.29 20.00
CA ASP A 107 23.20 -5.28 20.68
C ASP A 107 24.03 -6.11 19.68
N LYS A 108 23.44 -6.51 18.54
CA LYS A 108 24.16 -7.20 17.46
C LYS A 108 25.25 -6.32 16.86
N LEU A 109 24.95 -5.03 16.65
CA LEU A 109 25.92 -4.10 16.10
C LEU A 109 27.07 -3.84 17.09
N SER A 110 26.77 -3.68 18.38
CA SER A 110 27.78 -3.52 19.43
C SER A 110 28.73 -4.72 19.52
N LYS A 111 28.21 -5.95 19.40
CA LYS A 111 29.06 -7.16 19.34
C LYS A 111 29.96 -7.17 18.13
N ARG A 112 29.42 -6.88 16.94
CA ARG A 112 30.22 -6.78 15.71
C ARG A 112 31.29 -5.69 15.81
N MET A 113 30.98 -4.55 16.42
CA MET A 113 31.95 -3.50 16.66
C MET A 113 33.06 -3.98 17.59
N ALA A 114 32.73 -4.68 18.69
CA ALA A 114 33.74 -5.26 19.58
C ALA A 114 34.65 -6.27 18.87
N GLU A 115 34.07 -7.19 18.10
CA GLU A 115 34.83 -8.17 17.28
C GLU A 115 35.73 -7.47 16.26
N LEU A 116 35.24 -6.44 15.57
CA LEU A 116 36.06 -5.66 14.64
C LEU A 116 37.18 -4.91 15.37
N THR A 117 36.91 -4.35 16.55
CA THR A 117 37.93 -3.68 17.37
C THR A 117 39.04 -4.66 17.78
N GLU A 118 38.69 -5.89 18.15
CA GLU A 118 39.69 -6.93 18.46
C GLU A 118 40.53 -7.30 17.24
N VAL A 119 39.91 -7.50 16.07
CA VAL A 119 40.64 -7.82 14.83
C VAL A 119 41.56 -6.67 14.42
N VAL A 120 41.10 -5.42 14.53
CA VAL A 120 41.93 -4.24 14.24
C VAL A 120 43.10 -4.15 15.22
N GLN A 121 42.87 -4.41 16.51
CA GLN A 121 43.94 -4.40 17.51
C GLN A 121 44.99 -5.48 17.22
N GLN A 122 44.58 -6.70 16.85
CA GLN A 122 45.50 -7.77 16.45
C GLN A 122 46.31 -7.42 15.19
N LEU A 123 45.68 -6.74 14.21
CA LEU A 123 46.37 -6.29 13.01
C LEU A 123 47.40 -5.19 13.32
N ILE A 124 47.07 -4.25 14.21
CA ILE A 124 48.01 -3.21 14.67
C ILE A 124 49.20 -3.86 15.39
N GLU A 125 48.95 -4.80 16.30
CA GLU A 125 50.00 -5.51 17.03
C GLU A 125 50.90 -6.37 16.11
N ALA A 126 50.30 -7.01 15.09
CA ALA A 126 51.06 -7.75 14.09
C ALA A 126 51.92 -6.82 13.20
N GLN A 127 51.40 -5.64 12.88
CA GLN A 127 52.11 -4.64 12.07
C GLN A 127 53.26 -3.98 12.84
N GLU A 128 53.09 -3.72 14.14
CA GLU A 128 54.16 -3.23 15.03
C GLU A 128 55.28 -4.27 15.25
N GLN A 129 54.96 -5.57 15.20
CA GLN A 129 55.97 -6.64 15.26
C GLN A 129 56.78 -6.77 13.96
N GLU A 130 56.22 -6.39 12.82
CA GLU A 130 56.91 -6.43 11.52
C GLU A 130 57.81 -5.19 11.29
N GLU A 131 57.47 -4.05 11.90
CA GLU A 131 58.28 -2.82 11.82
C GLU A 131 59.48 -2.79 12.80
N ALA A 132 59.58 -3.78 13.70
CA ALA A 132 60.71 -3.97 14.62
C ALA A 132 61.86 -4.86 14.08
N ALA A 133 61.83 -5.23 12.79
CA ALA A 133 62.91 -5.95 12.12
C ALA A 133 63.78 -4.99 11.27
N PRO A 134 65.11 -4.90 11.48
CA PRO A 134 65.95 -3.92 10.78
C PRO A 134 66.07 -4.23 9.28
N GLN A 135 65.79 -3.20 8.48
CA GLN A 135 65.89 -3.19 7.01
C GLN A 135 67.29 -3.61 6.52
N ALA A 136 67.35 -4.71 5.77
CA ALA A 136 68.52 -5.10 4.99
C ALA A 136 68.23 -4.99 3.48
N LYS A 137 68.72 -3.89 2.89
CA LYS A 137 69.14 -3.60 1.50
C LYS A 137 68.57 -4.45 0.33
N PRO A 138 67.99 -3.82 -0.72
CA PRO A 138 67.48 -4.53 -1.89
C PRO A 138 68.60 -4.85 -2.90
N THR A 139 68.68 -6.10 -3.36
CA THR A 139 69.41 -6.50 -4.58
C THR A 139 68.45 -6.56 -5.78
N PRO A 140 68.81 -5.98 -6.93
CA PRO A 140 67.92 -5.92 -8.08
C PRO A 140 68.07 -7.17 -8.94
N VAL A 141 66.98 -7.93 -9.15
CA VAL A 141 66.96 -8.99 -10.16
C VAL A 141 66.04 -8.57 -11.30
N ALA A 142 66.67 -8.44 -12.46
CA ALA A 142 66.07 -7.98 -13.68
C ALA A 142 65.20 -9.05 -14.37
N ARG A 143 64.15 -8.54 -15.03
CA ARG A 143 63.65 -8.93 -16.36
C ARG A 143 62.79 -10.21 -16.48
N LYS A 144 61.51 -10.02 -16.84
CA LYS A 144 61.00 -10.21 -18.23
C LYS A 144 59.48 -10.02 -18.30
N ALA A 145 59.04 -9.11 -19.17
CA ALA A 145 57.68 -9.06 -19.72
C ALA A 145 57.55 -10.06 -20.89
N PRO A 146 56.34 -10.59 -21.16
CA PRO A 146 55.67 -10.30 -22.45
C PRO A 146 54.11 -10.35 -22.34
N PRO A 147 53.31 -10.29 -23.44
CA PRO A 147 52.95 -9.10 -24.19
C PRO A 147 51.41 -8.91 -24.34
N LYS A 148 51.05 -7.74 -24.92
CA LYS A 148 49.69 -7.29 -25.31
C LYS A 148 48.83 -8.32 -26.06
N LYS A 149 47.51 -8.29 -25.83
CA LYS A 149 46.49 -8.31 -26.91
C LYS A 149 45.17 -7.63 -26.47
N ALA A 150 44.63 -6.87 -27.41
CA ALA A 150 43.52 -5.92 -27.30
C ALA A 150 42.12 -6.59 -27.50
N PRO A 151 41.00 -5.88 -27.27
CA PRO A 151 39.70 -6.44 -26.92
C PRO A 151 38.79 -6.71 -28.14
N PRO A 152 37.80 -7.62 -28.04
CA PRO A 152 36.68 -7.63 -28.98
C PRO A 152 35.50 -6.79 -28.49
N LYS A 153 34.90 -6.14 -29.48
CA LYS A 153 33.83 -5.14 -29.44
C LYS A 153 32.46 -5.73 -29.09
N LYS A 154 31.61 -4.81 -28.61
CA LYS A 154 30.15 -4.82 -28.47
C LYS A 154 29.40 -5.32 -29.71
N ALA A 155 28.24 -5.95 -29.49
CA ALA A 155 27.00 -5.71 -30.23
C ALA A 155 25.77 -6.18 -29.40
N PRO A 156 24.58 -5.57 -29.58
CA PRO A 156 23.60 -5.32 -28.54
C PRO A 156 22.40 -6.29 -28.52
N VAL A 157 21.76 -6.43 -27.35
CA VAL A 157 20.46 -7.10 -27.19
C VAL A 157 19.33 -6.12 -27.50
N LYS A 158 18.41 -6.63 -28.30
CA LYS A 158 17.26 -6.00 -28.94
C LYS A 158 16.14 -5.76 -27.92
N GLU A 159 15.62 -4.56 -27.97
CA GLU A 159 14.43 -4.06 -27.29
C GLU A 159 13.18 -4.67 -27.97
N GLU A 160 12.31 -5.32 -27.18
CA GLU A 160 10.97 -5.71 -27.61
C GLU A 160 9.96 -5.10 -26.62
N THR A 161 9.27 -4.07 -27.08
CA THR A 161 8.00 -3.59 -26.55
C THR A 161 7.01 -3.53 -27.69
N LYS A 162 5.72 -3.71 -27.35
CA LYS A 162 4.50 -3.71 -28.18
C LYS A 162 4.16 -5.11 -28.71
N ASP A 163 2.95 -5.65 -28.60
CA ASP A 163 1.60 -5.10 -28.49
C ASP A 163 0.67 -6.15 -27.83
N LEU A 164 -0.43 -5.71 -27.21
CA LEU A 164 -1.81 -6.02 -27.64
C LEU A 164 -2.83 -5.80 -26.51
N VAL A 165 -3.57 -4.71 -26.67
CA VAL A 165 -4.93 -4.54 -26.16
C VAL A 165 -5.84 -5.36 -27.08
N VAL A 166 -6.66 -6.25 -26.51
CA VAL A 166 -7.93 -6.67 -27.11
C VAL A 166 -9.00 -6.58 -26.02
N GLU A 167 -9.83 -5.58 -26.20
CA GLU A 167 -11.15 -5.40 -25.61
C GLU A 167 -12.11 -6.40 -26.27
N MET A 168 -13.00 -7.04 -25.50
CA MET A 168 -14.44 -7.28 -25.80
C MET A 168 -14.99 -8.54 -25.09
N GLU A 169 -16.27 -8.42 -24.69
CA GLU A 169 -17.28 -9.45 -24.35
C GLU A 169 -17.74 -9.47 -22.87
N LEU A 170 -18.73 -8.64 -22.45
CA LEU A 170 -20.20 -8.84 -22.51
C LEU A 170 -20.69 -10.17 -21.88
N VAL A 171 -21.07 -10.16 -20.60
CA VAL A 171 -22.00 -11.14 -20.01
C VAL A 171 -22.91 -10.50 -18.95
N GLU A 172 -24.16 -10.27 -19.33
CA GLU A 172 -25.38 -10.44 -18.52
C GLU A 172 -26.44 -11.05 -19.49
N PRO A 173 -27.53 -11.73 -19.07
CA PRO A 173 -28.12 -11.79 -17.72
C PRO A 173 -28.54 -13.20 -17.23
N ALA A 174 -28.63 -13.39 -15.92
CA ALA A 174 -29.40 -14.49 -15.31
C ALA A 174 -30.42 -13.93 -14.32
N LYS A 175 -31.69 -13.91 -14.75
CA LYS A 175 -32.87 -13.82 -13.89
C LYS A 175 -33.36 -15.25 -13.65
N GLU A 176 -33.46 -15.69 -12.40
CA GLU A 176 -34.45 -16.72 -12.05
C GLU A 176 -34.87 -16.61 -10.57
N GLU A 177 -36.18 -16.35 -10.43
CA GLU A 177 -37.13 -16.76 -9.40
C GLU A 177 -36.67 -17.04 -7.95
N ILE A 178 -37.15 -16.22 -7.00
CA ILE A 178 -37.44 -16.66 -5.64
C ILE A 178 -38.94 -16.54 -5.40
N LYS A 179 -39.56 -17.71 -5.21
CA LYS A 179 -40.96 -17.92 -4.86
C LYS A 179 -41.32 -17.21 -3.57
N LYS A 180 -42.52 -16.61 -3.57
CA LYS A 180 -43.23 -16.18 -2.37
C LYS A 180 -43.67 -17.42 -1.59
N ASP A 181 -43.07 -17.64 -0.43
CA ASP A 181 -43.71 -18.42 0.63
C ASP A 181 -44.63 -17.49 1.43
N GLU A 182 -45.92 -17.62 1.15
CA GLU A 182 -47.01 -17.11 1.96
C GLU A 182 -47.27 -18.12 3.07
N ALA A 183 -46.70 -17.88 4.26
CA ALA A 183 -46.97 -18.65 5.46
C ALA A 183 -47.82 -17.82 6.44
N VAL A 184 -49.11 -18.15 6.45
CA VAL A 184 -49.96 -18.34 7.64
C VAL A 184 -50.00 -17.18 8.66
N VAL A 185 -51.00 -16.32 8.48
CA VAL A 185 -51.76 -15.74 9.60
C VAL A 185 -53.25 -15.96 9.31
N SER A 186 -53.82 -17.00 9.90
CA SER A 186 -55.23 -17.15 10.28
C SER A 186 -55.37 -18.37 11.17
#